data_AF-A0A5K0Y3N0-F1
#
_entry.id   AF-A0A5K0Y3N0-F1
#
_cell.length_a   1.000
_cell.length_b   1.000
_cell.length_c   1.000
_cell.angle_alpha   90.00
_cell.angle_beta   90.00
_cell.angle_gamma   90.00
#
_symmetry.space_group_name_H-M   'P 1'
#
loop_
_entity.id
_entity.type
_entity.pdbx_description
1 polymer ?
#
loop_
_entity_poly.entity_id
_entity_poly.type
_entity_poly.pdbx_seq_one_letter_code
_entity_poly.pdbx_strand_id
1 'polypeptide(L)' 'GAAEKGLTDEVLRIGNEQVAATTFTFRELAAATKNFRSDCLLGEGGFGRVYKGYLQTTGQ' A
#
# COMPACT_ATOMS: atom_id res chain seq x y z
N GLY A 1 -7.86 37.72 10.41
CA GLY A 1 -7.90 37.79 11.90
C GLY A 1 -7.46 36.46 12.49
N ALA A 2 -7.14 36.37 13.79
CA ALA A 2 -6.57 35.14 14.41
C ALA A 2 -7.40 33.85 14.20
N ALA A 3 -8.69 33.97 13.85
CA ALA A 3 -9.58 32.86 13.51
C ALA A 3 -9.29 32.18 12.16
N GLU A 4 -8.68 32.86 11.18
CA GLU A 4 -8.42 32.30 9.84
C GLU A 4 -7.15 31.45 9.79
N LYS A 5 -6.22 31.68 10.72
CA LYS A 5 -4.93 30.99 10.79
C LYS A 5 -5.07 29.51 11.22
N GLY A 6 -6.11 29.20 12.01
CA GLY A 6 -6.33 27.85 12.53
C GLY A 6 -6.69 26.82 11.45
N LEU A 7 -7.54 27.19 10.49
CA LEU A 7 -7.99 26.27 9.44
C LEU A 7 -6.85 25.92 8.47
N THR A 8 -6.02 26.90 8.11
CA THR A 8 -4.88 26.69 7.22
C THR A 8 -3.78 25.84 7.88
N ASP A 9 -3.53 26.06 9.18
CA ASP A 9 -2.55 25.28 9.93
C ASP A 9 -2.98 23.79 10.07
N GLU A 10 -4.29 23.51 10.12
CA GLU A 10 -4.83 22.13 10.20
C GLU A 10 -4.77 21.39 8.85
N VAL A 11 -5.14 22.07 7.75
CA VAL A 11 -5.06 21.48 6.38
C VAL A 11 -3.62 21.13 6.00
N LEU A 12 -2.66 22.01 6.33
CA LEU A 12 -1.24 21.75 6.11
C LEU A 12 -0.72 20.55 6.92
N ARG A 13 -1.32 20.29 8.08
CA ARG A 13 -0.94 19.18 8.96
C ARG A 13 -1.38 17.83 8.39
N ILE A 14 -2.60 17.73 7.87
CA ILE A 14 -3.13 16.52 7.22
C ILE A 14 -2.33 16.17 5.96
N GLY A 15 -1.97 17.17 5.15
CA GLY A 15 -1.16 16.96 3.95
C GLY A 15 0.30 16.60 4.21
N ASN A 16 0.77 16.71 5.45
CA ASN A 16 2.15 16.45 5.87
C ASN A 16 2.27 15.25 6.82
N GLU A 17 1.19 14.48 7.02
CA GLU A 17 1.30 13.17 7.64
C GLU A 17 2.07 12.25 6.69
N GLN A 18 3.22 11.75 7.15
CA GLN A 18 3.99 10.74 6.43
C GLN A 18 3.21 9.43 6.43
N VAL A 19 2.31 9.26 5.46
CA VAL A 19 1.77 7.95 5.12
C VAL A 19 2.91 7.17 4.48
N ALA A 20 3.68 6.48 5.33
CA ALA A 20 4.76 5.63 4.88
C ALA A 20 4.15 4.47 4.10
N ALA A 21 4.30 4.49 2.77
CA ALA A 21 3.97 3.34 1.95
C ALA A 21 4.95 2.20 2.26
N THR A 22 4.43 1.05 2.68
CA THR A 22 5.25 -0.14 2.85
C THR A 22 5.72 -0.64 1.49
N THR A 23 7.03 -0.74 1.31
CA THR A 23 7.63 -1.26 0.08
C THR A 23 7.93 -2.75 0.25
N PHE A 24 7.44 -3.56 -0.69
CA PHE A 24 7.76 -4.99 -0.76
C PHE A 24 8.66 -5.26 -1.96
N THR A 25 9.68 -6.06 -1.75
CA THR A 25 10.51 -6.59 -2.82
C THR A 25 9.72 -7.58 -3.68
N PHE A 26 10.14 -7.74 -4.94
CA PHE A 26 9.56 -8.77 -5.81
C PHE A 26 9.62 -10.17 -5.18
N ARG A 27 10.68 -10.48 -4.43
CA ARG A 27 10.85 -11.78 -3.77
C ARG A 27 9.81 -12.02 -2.67
N GLU A 28 9.46 -10.98 -1.91
CA GLU A 28 8.40 -11.06 -0.90
C GLU A 28 7.03 -11.28 -1.54
N LEU A 29 6.74 -10.56 -2.63
CA LEU A 29 5.51 -10.77 -3.40
C LEU A 29 5.45 -12.18 -4.01
N ALA A 30 6.57 -12.67 -4.54
CA ALA A 30 6.69 -14.03 -5.05
C ALA A 30 6.44 -15.04 -3.92
N ALA A 31 7.06 -14.90 -2.76
CA ALA A 31 6.84 -15.78 -1.62
C ALA A 31 5.36 -15.79 -1.18
N ALA A 32 4.75 -14.61 -1.06
CA ALA A 32 3.35 -14.45 -0.65
C ALA A 32 2.37 -15.15 -1.61
N THR A 33 2.66 -15.17 -2.91
CA THR A 33 1.81 -15.71 -3.98
C THR A 33 2.22 -17.11 -4.43
N LYS A 34 3.10 -17.81 -3.68
CA LYS A 34 3.69 -19.11 -4.04
C LYS A 34 4.33 -19.09 -5.43
N ASN A 35 5.08 -18.02 -5.71
CA ASN A 35 5.73 -17.70 -6.98
C ASN A 35 4.74 -17.46 -8.13
N PHE A 36 3.70 -16.65 -7.89
CA PHE A 36 2.68 -16.29 -8.88
C PHE A 36 2.01 -17.50 -9.55
N ARG A 37 1.78 -18.58 -8.80
CA ARG A 37 1.11 -19.78 -9.32
C ARG A 37 -0.30 -19.45 -9.81
N SER A 38 -0.76 -20.21 -10.81
CA SER A 38 -2.08 -20.04 -11.41
C SER A 38 -3.24 -20.30 -10.43
N ASP A 39 -3.07 -21.17 -9.44
CA ASP A 39 -4.08 -21.39 -8.38
C ASP A 39 -4.21 -20.20 -7.40
N CYS A 40 -3.26 -19.27 -7.45
CA CYS A 40 -3.32 -17.98 -6.78
C CYS A 40 -3.87 -16.86 -7.69
N LEU A 41 -4.07 -17.06 -8.98
CA LEU A 41 -4.65 -16.05 -9.87
C LEU A 41 -6.14 -15.87 -9.58
N LEU A 42 -6.56 -14.63 -9.35
CA LEU A 42 -7.96 -14.24 -9.14
C LEU A 42 -8.60 -13.72 -10.42
N GLY A 43 -7.82 -13.09 -11.30
CA GLY A 43 -8.31 -12.57 -12.57
C GLY A 43 -7.26 -11.76 -13.32
N GLU A 44 -7.61 -11.38 -14.54
CA GLU A 44 -6.80 -10.56 -15.43
C GLU A 44 -7.70 -9.52 -16.12
N GLY A 45 -7.19 -8.30 -16.28
CA GLY A 45 -7.92 -7.21 -16.93
C GLY A 45 -7.06 -5.97 -17.13
N GLY A 46 -7.69 -4.78 -17.23
CA GLY A 46 -6.99 -3.51 -17.49
C GLY A 46 -5.97 -3.08 -16.43
N PHE A 47 -5.96 -3.75 -15.27
CA PHE A 47 -5.01 -3.54 -14.17
C PHE A 47 -3.88 -4.59 -14.16
N GLY A 48 -3.84 -5.50 -15.13
CA GLY A 48 -2.93 -6.64 -15.17
C GLY A 48 -3.49 -7.88 -14.46
N ARG A 49 -2.60 -8.77 -14.01
CA ARG A 49 -2.92 -10.03 -13.33
C ARG A 49 -3.00 -9.81 -11.82
N VAL A 50 -4.08 -10.29 -11.20
CA VAL A 50 -4.34 -10.14 -9.76
C VAL A 50 -4.17 -11.49 -9.08
N TYR A 51 -3.30 -11.55 -8.06
CA TYR A 51 -3.00 -12.78 -7.33
C TYR A 51 -3.39 -12.66 -5.85
N LYS A 52 -3.92 -13.75 -5.26
CA LYS A 52 -4.04 -13.90 -3.80
C LYS A 52 -2.71 -14.34 -3.21
N GLY A 53 -2.35 -13.77 -2.06
CA GLY A 53 -1.16 -14.15 -1.32
C GLY A 53 -1.25 -13.75 0.15
N TYR A 54 -0.31 -14.26 0.95
CA TYR A 54 -0.19 -13.90 2.36
C TYR A 54 1.19 -13.30 2.61
N LEU A 55 1.24 -12.01 2.94
CA LEU A 55 2.46 -11.35 3.38
C LEU A 55 2.68 -11.72 4.84
N GLN A 56 3.78 -12.41 5.13
CA GLN A 56 4.21 -12.60 6.50
C GLN A 56 4.60 -11.24 7.05
N THR A 57 3.98 -10.81 8.15
CA THR A 57 4.44 -9.67 8.93
C THR A 57 5.82 -10.00 9.48
N THR A 58 6.86 -9.61 8.77
CA THR A 58 8.13 -9.28 9.40
C THR A 58 7.83 -8.04 10.23
N GLY A 59 8.11 -8.04 11.54
CA GLY A 59 7.72 -6.95 12.45
C GLY A 59 8.50 -5.65 12.22
N GLN A 60 8.48 -5.12 10.99
CA GLN A 60 8.93 -3.78 10.63
C GLN A 60 7.96 -2.72 11.15
#